data_AF-A0A0Q0RPK0-F1
#
_entry.id   AF-A0A0Q0RPK0-F1
#
_cell.length_a   1.000
_cell.length_b   1.000
_cell.length_c   1.000
_cell.angle_alpha   90.00
_cell.angle_beta   90.00
_cell.angle_gamma   90.00
#
_symmetry.space_group_name_H-M   'P 1'
#
loop_
_entity.id
_entity.type
_entity.pdbx_description
1 polymer ?
#
loop_
_entity_poly.entity_id
_entity_poly.type
_entity_poly.pdbx_seq_one_letter_code
_entity_poly.pdbx_strand_id
1 'polypeptide(L)' 'MSFACIHIAMSIDPKEKVGFFYSEAEEDLPQIAWCAECEQWLLDNGEEWTDVFQTKADFKILCADCFDEAKNNEVEIHIR' A
#
# COMPACT_ATOMS: atom_id res chain seq x y z
N MET A 1 -4.80 -13.20 -0.29
CA MET A 1 -5.33 -11.98 -0.91
C MET A 1 -4.85 -10.83 -0.07
N SER A 2 -4.41 -9.74 -0.70
CA SER A 2 -3.89 -8.55 -0.02
C SER A 2 -4.66 -7.32 -0.46
N PHE A 3 -4.50 -6.23 0.27
CA PHE A 3 -5.03 -4.92 -0.11
C PHE A 3 -3.88 -3.98 -0.44
N ALA A 4 -4.10 -3.09 -1.40
CA ALA A 4 -3.16 -2.01 -1.68
C ALA A 4 -3.94 -0.72 -1.98
N CYS A 5 -3.40 0.45 -1.63
CA CYS A 5 -4.03 1.71 -2.03
C CYS A 5 -4.16 1.79 -3.56
N ILE A 6 -5.13 2.56 -4.06
CA ILE A 6 -5.37 2.72 -5.50
C ILE A 6 -4.10 3.17 -6.24
N HIS A 7 -3.25 3.98 -5.60
CA HIS A 7 -2.01 4.46 -6.20
C HIS A 7 -1.03 3.33 -6.53
N ILE A 8 -0.86 2.35 -5.64
CA ILE A 8 -0.07 1.15 -5.92
C ILE A 8 -0.75 0.32 -7.01
N ALA A 9 -2.07 0.07 -6.90
CA ALA A 9 -2.77 -0.75 -7.88
C ALA A 9 -2.66 -0.17 -9.31
N MET A 10 -2.74 1.15 -9.44
CA MET A 10 -2.62 1.86 -10.71
C MET A 10 -1.18 2.03 -11.20
N SER A 11 -0.16 1.86 -10.34
CA SER A 11 1.25 1.99 -10.72
C SER A 11 1.85 0.72 -11.32
N ILE A 12 1.20 -0.44 -11.14
CA ILE A 12 1.67 -1.74 -11.63
C ILE A 12 1.89 -1.74 -13.15
N ASP A 13 0.84 -1.41 -13.92
CA ASP A 13 0.89 -1.40 -15.40
C ASP A 13 1.94 -0.43 -15.97
N PRO A 14 2.00 0.86 -15.55
CA PRO A 14 3.01 1.79 -16.05
C PRO A 14 4.41 1.55 -15.44
N LYS A 15 4.53 0.65 -14.45
CA LYS A 15 5.75 0.41 -13.68
C LYS A 15 6.29 1.67 -13.01
N GLU A 16 5.39 2.53 -12.56
CA GLU A 16 5.75 3.74 -11.83
C GLU A 16 6.15 3.39 -10.39
N LYS A 17 7.18 4.08 -9.90
CA LYS A 17 7.71 3.88 -8.54
C LYS A 17 7.08 4.90 -7.61
N VAL A 18 6.16 4.43 -6.77
CA VAL A 18 5.37 5.24 -5.84
C VAL A 18 5.75 4.98 -4.37
N GLY A 19 6.71 4.08 -4.13
CA GLY A 19 7.10 3.60 -2.80
C GLY A 19 6.20 2.46 -2.31
N PHE A 20 6.73 1.61 -1.44
CA PHE A 20 6.02 0.44 -0.92
C PHE A 20 6.14 0.32 0.60
N PHE A 21 5.07 0.64 1.30
CA PHE A 21 4.89 0.36 2.72
C PHE A 21 3.85 -0.75 2.85
N TYR A 22 4.06 -1.69 3.78
CA TYR A 22 3.07 -2.73 4.00
C TYR A 22 3.08 -3.21 5.45
N SER A 23 1.90 -3.63 5.90
CA SER A 23 1.71 -4.17 7.25
C SER A 23 2.43 -5.50 7.43
N GLU A 24 2.83 -5.78 8.66
CA GLU A 24 3.23 -7.14 9.06
C GLU A 24 2.13 -8.15 8.71
N ALA A 25 2.56 -9.38 8.39
CA ALA A 25 1.64 -10.47 8.14
C ALA A 25 1.19 -11.06 9.50
N GLU A 26 -0.10 -10.95 9.79
CA GLU A 26 -0.71 -11.61 10.95
C GLU A 26 -1.56 -12.80 10.49
N GLU A 27 -1.70 -13.85 11.31
CA GLU A 27 -2.37 -15.10 10.91
C GLU A 27 -3.82 -14.89 10.42
N ASP A 28 -4.51 -13.89 10.99
CA ASP A 28 -5.92 -13.63 10.73
C ASP A 28 -6.19 -12.35 9.93
N LEU A 29 -5.16 -11.57 9.58
CA LEU A 29 -5.33 -10.29 8.89
C LEU A 29 -4.59 -10.27 7.53
N PRO A 30 -5.27 -9.83 6.46
CA PRO A 30 -4.62 -9.67 5.16
C PRO A 30 -3.58 -8.56 5.23
N GLN A 31 -2.47 -8.73 4.51
CA GLN A 31 -1.51 -7.65 4.34
C GLN A 31 -2.13 -6.48 3.59
N ILE A 32 -1.87 -5.28 4.10
CA ILE A 32 -2.29 -4.02 3.50
C ILE A 32 -1.05 -3.24 3.11
N ALA A 33 -0.97 -2.80 1.85
CA ALA A 33 0.11 -1.97 1.33
C ALA A 33 -0.36 -0.57 0.96
N TRP A 34 0.51 0.41 1.12
CA TRP A 34 0.25 1.80 0.74
C TRP A 34 1.53 2.49 0.23
N CYS A 35 1.36 3.49 -0.63
CA CYS A 35 2.47 4.20 -1.26
C CYS A 35 3.09 5.25 -0.34
N ALA A 36 4.20 5.86 -0.77
CA ALA A 36 4.87 6.92 -0.02
C ALA A 36 3.99 8.16 0.19
N GLU A 37 3.09 8.49 -0.74
CA GLU A 37 2.15 9.61 -0.55
C GLU A 37 1.14 9.30 0.56
N CYS A 38 0.62 8.06 0.60
CA CYS A 38 -0.26 7.62 1.67
C CYS A 38 0.46 7.60 3.03
N GLU A 39 1.73 7.18 3.05
CA GLU A 39 2.56 7.22 4.26
C GLU A 39 2.77 8.65 4.74
N GLN A 40 3.12 9.57 3.84
CA GLN A 40 3.31 10.98 4.19
C GLN A 40 2.00 11.57 4.75
N TRP A 41 0.85 11.23 4.17
CA TRP A 41 -0.43 11.65 4.70
C TRP A 41 -0.66 11.14 6.12
N LEU A 42 -0.33 9.87 6.41
CA LEU A 42 -0.43 9.33 7.77
C LEU A 42 0.46 10.13 8.73
N LEU A 43 1.74 10.33 8.39
CA LEU A 43 2.69 11.09 9.22
C LEU A 43 2.19 12.52 9.51
N ASP A 44 1.61 13.18 8.50
CA ASP A 44 1.10 14.55 8.62
C ASP A 44 -0.20 14.64 9.45
N ASN A 45 -0.91 13.52 9.62
CA ASN A 45 -2.23 13.44 10.28
C ASN A 45 -2.22 12.57 11.54
N GLY A 46 -1.06 12.41 12.18
CA GLY A 46 -0.94 11.74 13.49
C GLY A 46 -0.83 10.21 13.43
N GLU A 47 -0.50 9.66 12.25
CA GLU A 47 -0.36 8.23 11.98
C GLU A 47 -1.65 7.43 12.24
N GLU A 48 -2.81 8.09 12.18
CA GLU A 48 -4.11 7.47 12.46
C GLU A 48 -4.78 6.88 11.21
N TRP A 49 -5.24 5.63 11.34
CA TRP A 49 -5.98 4.92 10.29
C TRP A 49 -7.47 5.30 10.25
N THR A 50 -7.76 6.55 9.88
CA THR A 50 -9.11 7.12 9.89
C THR A 50 -9.95 6.75 8.65
N ASP A 51 -11.26 6.97 8.68
CA ASP A 51 -12.14 6.83 7.51
C ASP A 51 -11.74 7.78 6.36
N VAL A 52 -11.20 8.96 6.71
CA VAL A 52 -10.69 9.93 5.74
C VAL A 52 -9.47 9.35 5.00
N PHE A 53 -8.55 8.72 5.73
CA PHE A 53 -7.41 8.03 5.13
C PHE A 53 -7.87 6.91 4.21
N GLN A 54 -8.74 6.04 4.69
CA GLN A 54 -9.24 4.90 3.92
C GLN A 54 -9.94 5.34 2.63
N THR A 55 -10.73 6.43 2.69
CA THR A 55 -11.40 7.01 1.52
C THR A 55 -10.40 7.60 0.52
N LYS A 56 -9.32 8.25 0.99
CA LYS A 56 -8.25 8.81 0.14
C LYS A 56 -7.40 7.73 -0.52
N ALA A 57 -7.02 6.71 0.25
CA ALA A 57 -6.20 5.61 -0.23
C ALA A 57 -6.99 4.66 -1.14
N ASP A 58 -8.31 4.60 -1.00
CA ASP A 58 -9.24 3.84 -1.84
C ASP A 58 -8.74 2.40 -2.12
N PHE A 59 -8.53 1.65 -1.04
CA PHE A 59 -7.87 0.35 -1.09
C PHE A 59 -8.56 -0.64 -2.05
N LYS A 60 -7.73 -1.28 -2.88
CA LYS A 60 -8.11 -2.31 -3.85
C LYS A 60 -7.58 -3.66 -3.40
N ILE A 61 -8.29 -4.72 -3.78
CA ILE A 61 -7.81 -6.09 -3.57
C ILE A 61 -6.79 -6.42 -4.65
N LEU A 62 -5.64 -6.95 -4.24
CA LEU A 62 -4.65 -7.54 -5.13
C LEU A 62 -4.57 -9.05 -4.93
N CYS A 63 -4.33 -9.78 -6.02
CA CYS A 63 -3.86 -11.16 -5.93
C CYS A 63 -2.40 -11.19 -5.44
N ALA A 64 -1.92 -12.37 -5.05
CA ALA A 64 -0.54 -12.54 -4.58
C ALA A 64 0.48 -12.07 -5.63
N ASP A 65 0.27 -12.45 -6.89
CA ASP A 65 1.19 -12.10 -7.98
C ASP A 65 1.26 -10.58 -8.23
N CYS A 66 0.12 -9.87 -8.24
CA CYS A 66 0.11 -8.42 -8.40
C CYS A 66 0.74 -7.69 -7.21
N PHE A 67 0.59 -8.23 -6.01
CA PHE A 67 1.22 -7.67 -4.81
C PHE A 67 2.74 -7.81 -4.87
N ASP A 68 3.23 -8.99 -5.24
CA ASP A 68 4.65 -9.25 -5.42
C ASP A 68 5.23 -8.45 -6.58
N GLU A 69 4.50 -8.29 -7.69
CA GLU A 69 4.90 -7.44 -8.82
C GLU A 69 5.05 -5.98 -8.39
N ALA A 70 4.04 -5.42 -7.71
CA ALA A 70 4.09 -4.06 -7.19
C ALA A 70 5.29 -3.87 -6.24
N LYS A 71 5.49 -4.81 -5.31
CA LYS A 71 6.60 -4.79 -4.37
C LYS A 71 7.95 -4.82 -5.07
N ASN A 72 8.12 -5.70 -6.06
CA ASN A 72 9.38 -5.87 -6.79
C ASN A 72 9.69 -4.73 -7.78
N ASN A 73 8.70 -3.90 -8.12
CA ASN A 73 8.91 -2.72 -8.96
C ASN A 73 9.65 -1.58 -8.22
N GLU A 74 9.61 -1.60 -6.89
CA GLU A 74 10.03 -0.49 -6.03
C GLU A 74 11.51 -0.56 -5.66
N VAL A 75 12.11 0.59 -5.34
CA VAL A 75 13.54 0.68 -4.94
C VAL A 75 13.69 0.49 -3.44
N GLU A 76 12.74 1.03 -2.68
CA GLU A 76 12.73 0.98 -1.23
C GLU A 76 11.40 0.39 -0.77
N ILE A 77 11.48 -0.57 0.14
CA ILE A 77 10.35 -1.33 0.65
C ILE A 77 10.43 -1.32 2.17
N HIS A 78 9.33 -0.96 2.82
CA HIS A 78 9.26 -0.78 4.26
C HIS A 78 8.14 -1.61 4.87
N ILE A 79 8.48 -2.36 5.93
CA ILE A 79 7.49 -2.98 6.81
C ILE A 79 7.13 -1.95 7.87
N ARG A 80 5.83 -1.79 8.14
CA ARG A 80 5.28 -0.88 9.16
C ARG A 80 4.33 -1.63 10.09
#